data_AF-A0AAW1BDY9-F1
#
_entry.id   AF-A0AAW1BDY9-F1
#
_cell.length_a   1.000
_cell.length_b   1.000
_cell.length_c   1.000
_cell.angle_alpha   90.00
_cell.angle_beta   90.00
_cell.angle_gamma   90.00
#
_symmetry.space_group_name_H-M   'P 1'
#
loop_
_entity.id
_entity.type
_entity.pdbx_description
1 polymer ?
#
loop_
_entity_poly.entity_id
_entity_poly.type
_entity_poly.pdbx_seq_one_letter_code
_entity_poly.pdbx_strand_id
1 'polypeptide(L)'
;MQQHNESRRLLSRIPSKGFCVSKTKFAKGGLYGKDGILPARKMLRFTGKGFWEQLRDSPTLLWLGPHLGLDTEQGLELLCLMGSLLSFGALVLEPLRDSLVFLALWGLYLSVYQVGQVFLYFQWDSLLLETGFLAVLVAPLHLLKWRSTTWRAHDGVTFWLVRWLLFRLMFASGVVKLTSRCPTWWGLTALTYHYETQCIPTPAAWFAHQLPFWLQKLSVVATYVIEIAVPPLFFVPLRRLRLVAFYSQVLLQALIIFTGNYNFFNLLTVVLSFSLLDEEHVGLWLGQGRRKASGGWPWRLATLLAELAVYGLLIYWTSRYFGLTINWEKRLLESKTAFTYHEFMQWLKTVTLPLVALGLLSLLWEVLQAGYRSACVRGFFWKLWAVLQWAIFSTAALGMFTISLVPFTYIEFESNGKLWPGIHQVFGAVDRYQLANSYGLFRRMTGVGGRPEVVLEGSHDKETWTVSGFGVLPEGGKAGQG
;
A
#
# COMPACT_ATOMS: atom_id res chain seq x y z
N MET A 1 24.25 -2.05 1.18
CA MET A 1 24.43 -0.82 0.37
C MET A 1 23.65 -0.81 -0.95
N GLN A 2 23.86 -1.78 -1.84
CA GLN A 2 23.35 -1.71 -3.23
C GLN A 2 21.83 -1.91 -3.33
N GLN A 3 21.26 -2.78 -2.48
CA GLN A 3 19.82 -2.86 -2.27
C GLN A 3 19.21 -1.51 -1.90
N HIS A 4 19.89 -0.72 -1.08
CA HIS A 4 19.36 0.55 -0.61
C HIS A 4 19.36 1.59 -1.74
N ASN A 5 20.41 1.60 -2.57
CA ASN A 5 20.48 2.48 -3.73
C ASN A 5 19.47 2.10 -4.83
N GLU A 6 19.29 0.81 -5.13
CA GLU A 6 18.28 0.36 -6.09
C GLU A 6 16.85 0.62 -5.57
N SER A 7 16.56 0.31 -4.29
CA SER A 7 15.27 0.66 -3.69
C SER A 7 15.02 2.17 -3.71
N ARG A 8 16.02 3.01 -3.43
CA ARG A 8 15.91 4.49 -3.52
C ARG A 8 15.69 4.97 -4.96
N ARG A 9 16.37 4.36 -5.93
CA ARG A 9 16.18 4.64 -7.36
C ARG A 9 14.79 4.23 -7.85
N LEU A 10 14.28 3.11 -7.36
CA LEU A 10 12.94 2.63 -7.66
C LEU A 10 11.87 3.51 -7.01
N LEU A 11 12.08 3.93 -5.76
CA LEU A 11 11.21 4.87 -5.05
C LEU A 11 11.13 6.23 -5.79
N SER A 12 12.21 6.72 -6.42
CA SER A 12 12.17 7.98 -7.18
C SER A 12 11.45 7.91 -8.52
N ARG A 13 11.16 6.71 -9.05
CA ARG A 13 10.39 6.53 -10.30
C ARG A 13 8.89 6.79 -10.13
N ILE A 14 8.38 6.69 -8.90
CA ILE A 14 6.94 6.60 -8.64
C ILE A 14 6.27 7.99 -8.53
N PRO A 15 6.85 8.97 -7.81
CA PRO A 15 6.28 10.32 -7.76
C PRO A 15 6.15 10.94 -9.16
N SER A 16 7.08 10.67 -10.08
CA SER A 16 7.05 11.18 -11.46
C SER A 16 5.81 10.71 -12.20
N LYS A 17 5.43 9.43 -12.07
CA LYS A 17 4.19 8.92 -12.65
C LYS A 17 2.96 9.52 -11.97
N GLY A 18 2.97 9.67 -10.65
CA GLY A 18 1.90 10.32 -9.90
C GLY A 18 1.64 11.76 -10.37
N PHE A 19 2.68 12.59 -10.45
CA PHE A 19 2.57 13.97 -10.90
C PHE A 19 2.21 14.10 -12.38
N CYS A 20 2.71 13.23 -13.26
CA CYS A 20 2.31 13.22 -14.68
C CYS A 20 0.82 12.88 -14.85
N VAL A 21 0.31 11.92 -14.09
CA VAL A 21 -1.12 11.55 -14.12
C VAL A 21 -1.98 12.68 -13.55
N SER A 22 -1.57 13.28 -12.43
CA SER A 22 -2.22 14.47 -11.87
C SER A 22 -2.24 15.61 -12.90
N LYS A 23 -1.11 15.95 -13.52
CA LYS A 23 -1.04 16.98 -14.56
C LYS A 23 -2.03 16.74 -15.69
N THR A 24 -2.19 15.49 -16.13
CA THR A 24 -3.14 15.14 -17.21
C THR A 24 -4.60 15.33 -16.76
N LYS A 25 -4.91 15.08 -15.47
CA LYS A 25 -6.24 15.31 -14.88
C LYS A 25 -6.55 16.80 -14.69
N PHE A 26 -5.55 17.62 -14.34
CA PHE A 26 -5.71 19.06 -14.08
C PHE A 26 -5.67 19.92 -15.35
N ALA A 27 -4.85 19.55 -16.35
CA ALA A 27 -4.69 20.31 -17.59
C ALA A 27 -5.95 20.34 -18.47
N LYS A 28 -6.94 19.48 -18.20
CA LYS A 28 -8.27 19.57 -18.80
C LYS A 28 -9.19 20.29 -17.80
N GLY A 29 -9.39 21.59 -17.99
CA GLY A 29 -10.24 22.44 -17.14
C GLY A 29 -11.66 21.90 -16.86
N GLY A 30 -12.12 20.89 -17.61
CA GLY A 30 -13.39 20.21 -17.37
C GLY A 30 -13.50 19.43 -16.05
N LEU A 31 -12.41 19.08 -15.37
CA LEU A 31 -12.50 18.39 -14.07
C LEU A 31 -12.46 19.36 -12.89
N TYR A 32 -11.36 20.10 -12.74
CA TYR A 32 -11.07 20.94 -11.58
C TYR A 32 -11.10 22.44 -11.85
N GLY A 33 -11.29 22.84 -13.10
CA GLY A 33 -11.35 24.24 -13.48
C GLY A 33 -12.54 24.97 -12.86
N LYS A 34 -12.60 26.29 -13.05
CA LYS A 34 -13.69 27.18 -12.58
C LYS A 34 -15.07 26.62 -12.92
N ASP A 35 -15.20 26.05 -14.11
CA ASP A 35 -16.41 25.45 -14.68
C ASP A 35 -16.34 23.92 -14.77
N GLY A 36 -15.37 23.30 -14.08
CA GLY A 36 -15.21 21.86 -14.03
C GLY A 36 -16.28 21.17 -13.17
N ILE A 37 -16.38 19.84 -13.30
CA ILE A 37 -17.33 19.02 -12.53
C ILE A 37 -17.13 19.21 -11.01
N LEU A 38 -15.87 19.29 -10.56
CA LEU A 38 -15.48 19.48 -9.16
C LEU A 38 -14.45 20.61 -9.03
N PRO A 39 -14.87 21.90 -9.05
CA PRO A 39 -13.94 23.02 -9.05
C PRO A 39 -13.06 23.05 -7.80
N ALA A 40 -11.74 23.06 -8.01
CA ALA A 40 -10.73 23.06 -6.95
C ALA A 40 -10.87 24.23 -5.98
N ARG A 41 -11.23 25.41 -6.51
CA ARG A 41 -11.46 26.64 -5.73
C ARG A 41 -12.47 26.48 -4.59
N LYS A 42 -13.44 25.55 -4.71
CA LYS A 42 -14.46 25.35 -3.67
C LYS A 42 -13.89 24.72 -2.39
N MET A 43 -12.73 24.05 -2.47
CA MET A 43 -12.02 23.48 -1.32
C MET A 43 -11.19 24.53 -0.57
N LEU A 44 -10.73 25.58 -1.25
CA LEU A 44 -9.94 26.66 -0.67
C LEU A 44 -10.85 27.84 -0.31
N ARG A 45 -11.46 27.80 0.86
CA ARG A 45 -12.22 28.94 1.39
C ARG A 45 -11.28 29.90 2.11
N PHE A 46 -10.99 31.04 1.48
CA PHE A 46 -10.19 32.12 2.09
C PHE A 46 -11.03 32.89 3.11
N THR A 47 -11.20 32.33 4.31
CA THR A 47 -12.09 32.86 5.37
C THR A 47 -11.43 33.95 6.23
N GLY A 48 -10.41 34.66 5.73
CA GLY A 48 -9.67 35.68 6.49
C GLY A 48 -8.80 35.15 7.65
N LYS A 49 -8.75 33.82 7.85
CA LYS A 49 -7.85 33.17 8.82
C LYS A 49 -6.38 33.43 8.46
N GLY A 50 -5.50 33.48 9.47
CA GLY A 50 -4.06 33.60 9.24
C GLY A 50 -3.47 32.40 8.48
N PHE A 51 -2.39 32.61 7.73
CA PHE A 51 -1.76 31.58 6.89
C PHE A 51 -1.45 30.27 7.64
N TRP A 52 -0.88 30.37 8.85
CA TRP A 52 -0.55 29.20 9.67
C TRP A 52 -1.77 28.42 10.16
N GLU A 53 -2.89 29.12 10.38
CA GLU A 53 -4.15 28.48 10.77
C GLU A 53 -4.76 27.74 9.57
N GLN A 54 -4.74 28.35 8.39
CA GLN A 54 -5.18 27.71 7.14
C GLN A 54 -4.35 26.47 6.81
N LEU A 55 -3.02 26.54 7.00
CA LEU A 55 -2.11 25.41 6.78
C LEU A 55 -2.35 24.28 7.79
N ARG A 56 -2.66 24.61 9.05
CA ARG A 56 -3.04 23.61 10.07
C ARG A 56 -4.38 22.95 9.75
N ASP A 57 -5.34 23.73 9.24
CA ASP A 57 -6.66 23.24 8.83
C ASP A 57 -6.59 22.34 7.60
N SER A 58 -5.80 22.74 6.60
CA SER A 58 -5.58 21.99 5.37
C SER A 58 -4.14 22.19 4.90
N PRO A 59 -3.27 21.18 5.06
CA PRO A 59 -1.86 21.30 4.69
C PRO A 59 -1.69 21.28 3.17
N THR A 60 -1.81 22.46 2.55
CA THR A 60 -1.58 22.66 1.12
C THR A 60 -0.80 23.94 0.85
N LEU A 61 0.14 23.86 -0.10
CA LEU A 61 0.92 25.01 -0.57
C LEU A 61 0.10 25.98 -1.43
N LEU A 62 -1.12 25.60 -1.84
CA LEU A 62 -2.00 26.44 -2.64
C LEU A 62 -2.47 27.70 -1.88
N TRP A 63 -2.37 27.72 -0.55
CA TRP A 63 -2.59 28.94 0.24
C TRP A 63 -1.61 30.08 -0.12
N LEU A 64 -0.44 29.76 -0.68
CA LEU A 64 0.52 30.74 -1.20
C LEU A 64 0.13 31.28 -2.59
N GLY A 65 -0.80 30.65 -3.30
CA GLY A 65 -1.22 31.01 -4.65
C GLY A 65 -1.61 32.49 -4.79
N PRO A 66 -2.53 33.01 -3.96
CA PRO A 66 -2.94 34.42 -4.03
C PRO A 66 -1.80 35.40 -3.76
N HIS A 67 -0.85 35.05 -2.88
CA HIS A 67 0.33 35.88 -2.61
C HIS A 67 1.27 35.97 -3.82
N LEU A 68 1.25 34.96 -4.69
CA LEU A 68 2.00 34.91 -5.94
C LEU A 68 1.20 35.45 -7.14
N GLY A 69 -0.04 35.91 -6.93
CA GLY A 69 -0.93 36.35 -8.00
C GLY A 69 -1.45 35.21 -8.88
N LEU A 70 -1.40 33.95 -8.40
CA LEU A 70 -1.82 32.77 -9.14
C LEU A 70 -3.26 32.38 -8.79
N ASP A 71 -4.05 32.09 -9.82
CA ASP A 71 -5.32 31.40 -9.64
C ASP A 71 -5.11 29.97 -9.10
N THR A 72 -6.11 29.40 -8.43
CA THR A 72 -6.03 28.03 -7.88
C THR A 72 -5.64 26.99 -8.93
N GLU A 73 -6.14 27.13 -10.15
CA GLU A 73 -5.82 26.24 -11.28
C GLU A 73 -4.36 26.35 -11.70
N GLN A 74 -3.88 27.59 -11.88
CA GLN A 74 -2.48 27.86 -12.21
C GLN A 74 -1.54 27.39 -11.10
N GLY A 75 -1.94 27.56 -9.84
CA GLY A 75 -1.23 27.02 -8.68
C GLY A 75 -1.15 25.50 -8.71
N LEU A 76 -2.24 24.80 -9.01
CA LEU A 76 -2.27 23.34 -9.15
C LEU A 76 -1.39 22.85 -10.30
N GLU A 77 -1.44 23.51 -11.46
CA GLU A 77 -0.59 23.21 -12.60
C GLU A 77 0.88 23.42 -12.26
N LEU A 78 1.22 24.53 -11.58
CA LEU A 78 2.58 24.83 -11.13
C LEU A 78 3.08 23.75 -10.16
N LEU A 79 2.29 23.36 -9.17
CA LEU A 79 2.66 22.28 -8.25
C LEU A 79 2.89 20.95 -8.98
N CYS A 80 2.03 20.62 -9.96
CA CYS A 80 2.19 19.40 -10.77
C CYS A 80 3.43 19.47 -11.66
N LEU A 81 3.73 20.62 -12.26
CA LEU A 81 4.93 20.86 -13.06
C LEU A 81 6.19 20.74 -12.22
N MET A 82 6.24 21.44 -11.08
CA MET A 82 7.35 21.37 -10.13
C MET A 82 7.57 19.94 -9.64
N GLY A 83 6.51 19.23 -9.26
CA GLY A 83 6.59 17.84 -8.83
C GLY A 83 7.08 16.91 -9.93
N SER A 84 6.63 17.12 -11.17
CA SER A 84 7.09 16.35 -12.34
C SER A 84 8.57 16.58 -12.63
N LEU A 85 9.02 17.84 -12.65
CA LEU A 85 10.42 18.21 -12.88
C LEU A 85 11.33 17.71 -11.78
N LEU A 86 10.94 17.89 -10.51
CA LEU A 86 11.72 17.46 -9.36
C LEU A 86 11.84 15.94 -9.30
N SER A 87 10.75 15.22 -9.61
CA SER A 87 10.79 13.76 -9.62
C SER A 87 11.57 13.22 -10.81
N PHE A 88 11.50 13.87 -11.98
CA PHE A 88 12.34 13.53 -13.13
C PHE A 88 13.83 13.79 -12.81
N GLY A 89 14.13 14.91 -12.14
CA GLY A 89 15.46 15.20 -11.62
C GLY A 89 15.96 14.09 -10.68
N ALA A 90 15.16 13.67 -9.70
CA ALA A 90 15.51 12.58 -8.79
C ALA A 90 15.65 11.20 -9.49
N LEU A 91 15.01 11.01 -10.63
CA LEU A 91 15.17 9.81 -11.46
C LEU A 91 16.53 9.81 -12.17
N VAL A 92 16.85 10.91 -12.86
CA VAL A 92 18.03 11.03 -13.73
C VAL A 92 19.31 11.28 -12.92
N LEU A 93 19.24 12.15 -11.91
CA LEU A 93 20.39 12.62 -11.14
C LEU A 93 20.41 11.95 -9.76
N GLU A 94 21.44 11.16 -9.49
CA GLU A 94 21.66 10.55 -8.17
C GLU A 94 21.80 11.59 -7.03
N PRO A 95 22.43 12.76 -7.22
CA PRO A 95 22.51 13.79 -6.17
C PRO A 95 21.15 14.33 -5.70
N LEU A 96 20.12 14.27 -6.55
CA LEU A 96 18.77 14.73 -6.23
C LEU A 96 17.93 13.68 -5.49
N ARG A 97 18.47 12.48 -5.22
CA ARG A 97 17.80 11.44 -4.41
C ARG A 97 17.99 11.68 -2.92
N ASP A 98 17.77 12.91 -2.49
CA ASP A 98 17.97 13.39 -1.13
C ASP A 98 16.65 13.40 -0.35
N SER A 99 16.72 13.28 0.97
CA SER A 99 15.53 13.31 1.83
C SER A 99 14.74 14.61 1.69
N LEU A 100 15.41 15.75 1.48
CA LEU A 100 14.73 17.03 1.28
C LEU A 100 13.97 17.09 -0.04
N VAL A 101 14.52 16.48 -1.09
CA VAL A 101 13.85 16.37 -2.38
C VAL A 101 12.60 15.49 -2.25
N PHE A 102 12.70 14.36 -1.55
CA PHE A 102 11.52 13.53 -1.27
C PHE A 102 10.51 14.24 -0.37
N LEU A 103 10.94 15.06 0.60
CA LEU A 103 10.06 15.85 1.45
C LEU A 103 9.32 16.91 0.63
N ALA A 104 10.02 17.59 -0.27
CA ALA A 104 9.42 18.53 -1.21
C ALA A 104 8.41 17.82 -2.14
N LEU A 105 8.77 16.68 -2.74
CA LEU A 105 7.85 15.88 -3.55
C LEU A 105 6.61 15.44 -2.77
N TRP A 106 6.79 14.99 -1.53
CA TRP A 106 5.68 14.62 -0.66
C TRP A 106 4.77 15.81 -0.35
N GLY A 107 5.35 16.96 0.02
CA GLY A 107 4.58 18.19 0.30
C GLY A 107 3.83 18.73 -0.93
N LEU A 108 4.45 18.67 -2.12
CA LEU A 108 3.80 19.00 -3.39
C LEU A 108 2.62 18.07 -3.67
N TYR A 109 2.77 16.76 -3.45
CA TYR A 109 1.70 15.79 -3.70
C TYR A 109 0.56 15.92 -2.68
N LEU A 110 0.90 16.11 -1.40
CA LEU A 110 -0.09 16.36 -0.34
C LEU A 110 -0.92 17.60 -0.65
N SER A 111 -0.28 18.66 -1.14
CA SER A 111 -0.97 19.90 -1.52
C SER A 111 -2.02 19.69 -2.61
N VAL A 112 -1.70 18.85 -3.60
CA VAL A 112 -2.61 18.49 -4.69
C VAL A 112 -3.69 17.53 -4.20
N TYR A 113 -3.34 16.56 -3.35
CA TYR A 113 -4.28 15.61 -2.75
C TYR A 113 -5.39 16.31 -1.96
N GLN A 114 -5.06 17.32 -1.15
CA GLN A 114 -6.06 18.02 -0.33
C GLN A 114 -7.15 18.74 -1.14
N VAL A 115 -6.84 19.15 -2.36
CA VAL A 115 -7.80 19.82 -3.25
C VAL A 115 -8.38 18.85 -4.30
N GLY A 116 -7.79 17.66 -4.41
CA GLY A 116 -8.09 16.66 -5.41
C GLY A 116 -9.41 15.90 -5.24
N GLN A 117 -10.10 16.01 -4.11
CA GLN A 117 -11.45 15.44 -3.91
C GLN A 117 -11.55 13.98 -4.41
N VAL A 118 -12.70 13.60 -4.99
CA VAL A 118 -13.02 12.23 -5.39
C VAL A 118 -12.02 11.63 -6.40
N PHE A 119 -11.37 12.44 -7.24
CA PHE A 119 -10.46 11.90 -8.27
C PHE A 119 -9.02 11.66 -7.81
N LEU A 120 -8.65 12.11 -6.60
CA LEU A 120 -7.35 11.84 -5.96
C LEU A 120 -7.49 11.18 -4.58
N TYR A 121 -8.68 10.76 -4.18
CA TYR A 121 -8.94 10.04 -2.93
C TYR A 121 -8.98 8.51 -3.15
N PHE A 122 -8.11 7.98 -4.01
CA PHE A 122 -8.01 6.53 -4.21
C PHE A 122 -6.86 5.94 -3.40
N GLN A 123 -6.91 4.63 -3.14
CA GLN A 123 -5.93 3.97 -2.28
C GLN A 123 -4.49 4.06 -2.79
N TRP A 124 -4.29 4.20 -4.10
CA TRP A 124 -2.95 4.45 -4.65
C TRP A 124 -2.41 5.83 -4.27
N ASP A 125 -3.26 6.84 -4.15
CA ASP A 125 -2.86 8.19 -3.72
C ASP A 125 -2.45 8.18 -2.24
N SER A 126 -3.24 7.53 -1.38
CA SER A 126 -2.91 7.34 0.03
C SER A 126 -1.62 6.53 0.23
N LEU A 127 -1.44 5.45 -0.54
CA LEU A 127 -0.22 4.63 -0.50
C LEU A 127 1.01 5.42 -0.96
N LEU A 128 0.86 6.31 -1.96
CA LEU A 128 1.94 7.16 -2.45
C LEU A 128 2.34 8.22 -1.42
N LEU A 129 1.38 8.82 -0.71
CA LEU A 129 1.68 9.76 0.37
C LEU A 129 2.44 9.09 1.51
N GLU A 130 1.96 7.92 1.96
CA GLU A 130 2.61 7.17 3.03
C GLU A 130 4.01 6.69 2.61
N THR A 131 4.15 6.14 1.41
CA THR A 131 5.46 5.72 0.88
C THR A 131 6.39 6.91 0.63
N GLY A 132 5.86 8.03 0.14
CA GLY A 132 6.61 9.26 -0.10
C GLY A 132 7.20 9.82 1.19
N PHE A 133 6.43 9.80 2.28
CA PHE A 133 6.94 10.17 3.60
C PHE A 133 8.01 9.19 4.11
N LEU A 134 7.79 7.88 3.97
CA LEU A 134 8.82 6.89 4.32
C LEU A 134 10.11 7.04 3.48
N ALA A 135 10.00 7.47 2.23
CA ALA A 135 11.16 7.76 1.38
C ALA A 135 12.02 8.90 1.94
N VAL A 136 11.43 9.89 2.63
CA VAL A 136 12.18 10.93 3.36
C VAL A 136 13.08 10.31 4.42
N LEU A 137 12.58 9.31 5.16
CA LEU A 137 13.35 8.63 6.21
C LEU A 137 14.40 7.68 5.63
N VAL A 138 14.11 7.03 4.50
CA VAL A 138 15.01 6.06 3.87
C VAL A 138 16.14 6.74 3.09
N ALA A 139 15.90 7.93 2.55
CA ALA A 139 16.86 8.65 1.71
C ALA A 139 18.10 9.15 2.48
N PRO A 140 19.24 9.32 1.81
CA PRO A 140 20.37 10.05 2.36
C PRO A 140 20.02 11.51 2.62
N LEU A 141 20.66 12.10 3.64
CA LEU A 141 20.64 13.54 3.95
C LEU A 141 22.00 14.10 3.49
N HIS A 142 22.04 14.68 2.29
CA HIS A 142 23.27 15.14 1.63
C HIS A 142 23.82 16.43 2.23
N LEU A 143 23.00 17.28 2.87
CA LEU A 143 23.45 18.50 3.57
C LEU A 143 24.47 18.25 4.68
N LEU A 144 24.56 17.00 5.16
CA LEU A 144 25.48 16.58 6.24
C LEU A 144 26.64 15.72 5.71
N LYS A 145 26.87 15.67 4.38
CA LYS A 145 27.99 14.92 3.80
C LYS A 145 29.31 15.66 3.98
N TRP A 146 30.14 15.19 4.91
CA TRP A 146 31.59 15.47 4.89
C TRP A 146 32.42 14.35 4.25
N ARG A 147 31.89 13.12 4.11
CA ARG A 147 32.50 12.04 3.30
C ARG A 147 31.49 10.94 3.00
N SER A 148 31.65 10.26 1.87
CA SER A 148 30.82 9.13 1.45
C SER A 148 31.00 7.94 2.40
N THR A 149 29.97 7.63 3.20
CA THR A 149 29.89 6.38 3.96
C THR A 149 28.55 5.68 3.71
N THR A 150 28.41 5.15 2.50
CA THR A 150 28.26 3.72 2.13
C THR A 150 27.36 2.76 2.95
N TRP A 151 27.09 2.97 4.23
CA TRP A 151 26.10 2.20 5.00
C TRP A 151 25.82 2.91 6.34
N ARG A 152 24.55 3.22 6.63
CA ARG A 152 24.20 3.94 7.88
C ARG A 152 23.62 2.97 8.88
N ALA A 153 24.03 3.11 10.14
CA ALA A 153 23.63 2.19 11.21
C ALA A 153 22.09 2.10 11.39
N HIS A 154 21.35 3.15 11.00
CA HIS A 154 19.89 3.23 11.07
C HIS A 154 19.14 2.67 9.84
N ASP A 155 19.83 2.28 8.76
CA ASP A 155 19.16 1.86 7.51
C ASP A 155 18.24 0.64 7.74
N GLY A 156 18.58 -0.27 8.65
CA GLY A 156 17.72 -1.42 9.00
C GLY A 156 16.35 -1.01 9.58
N VAL A 157 16.33 0.03 10.41
CA VAL A 157 15.11 0.55 11.06
C VAL A 157 14.19 1.23 10.05
N THR A 158 14.74 2.02 9.12
CA THR A 158 13.94 2.73 8.12
C THR A 158 13.36 1.78 7.06
N PHE A 159 14.13 0.77 6.65
CA PHE A 159 13.62 -0.30 5.77
C PHE A 159 12.58 -1.20 6.45
N TRP A 160 12.65 -1.36 7.77
CA TRP A 160 11.63 -2.07 8.53
C TRP A 160 10.26 -1.37 8.43
N LEU A 161 10.21 -0.03 8.44
CA LEU A 161 8.94 0.70 8.24
C LEU A 161 8.31 0.44 6.87
N VAL A 162 9.13 0.36 5.82
CA VAL A 162 8.68 0.01 4.46
C VAL A 162 8.09 -1.40 4.44
N ARG A 163 8.74 -2.33 5.14
CA ARG A 163 8.25 -3.71 5.32
C ARG A 163 6.94 -3.76 6.10
N TRP A 164 6.82 -2.96 7.15
CA TRP A 164 5.59 -2.83 7.94
C TRP A 164 4.43 -2.25 7.11
N LEU A 165 4.69 -1.25 6.27
CA LEU A 165 3.72 -0.73 5.31
C LEU A 165 3.25 -1.82 4.33
N LEU A 166 4.18 -2.56 3.73
CA LEU A 166 3.85 -3.67 2.83
C LEU A 166 3.00 -4.73 3.53
N PHE A 167 3.37 -5.09 4.77
CA PHE A 167 2.59 -6.02 5.57
C PHE A 167 1.15 -5.55 5.74
N ARG A 168 0.94 -4.31 6.21
CA ARG A 168 -0.40 -3.74 6.39
C ARG A 168 -1.18 -3.72 5.09
N LEU A 169 -0.55 -3.29 4.00
CA LEU A 169 -1.17 -3.25 2.68
C LEU A 169 -1.69 -4.63 2.26
N MET A 170 -0.81 -5.64 2.26
CA MET A 170 -1.16 -6.98 1.79
C MET A 170 -2.17 -7.65 2.72
N PHE A 171 -1.91 -7.64 4.03
CA PHE A 171 -2.80 -8.26 5.02
C PHE A 171 -4.19 -7.64 5.00
N ALA A 172 -4.28 -6.31 5.02
CA ALA A 172 -5.57 -5.62 4.96
C ALA A 172 -6.30 -5.93 3.65
N SER A 173 -5.59 -5.92 2.51
CA SER A 173 -6.19 -6.21 1.20
C SER A 173 -6.82 -7.59 1.11
N GLY A 174 -6.25 -8.61 1.77
CA GLY A 174 -6.80 -9.95 1.83
C GLY A 174 -7.96 -10.07 2.81
N VAL A 175 -7.80 -9.54 4.02
CA VAL A 175 -8.82 -9.66 5.08
C VAL A 175 -10.12 -8.96 4.68
N VAL A 176 -10.05 -7.77 4.07
CA VAL A 176 -11.28 -7.04 3.69
C VAL A 176 -12.17 -7.77 2.68
N LYS A 177 -11.59 -8.69 1.90
CA LYS A 177 -12.33 -9.50 0.92
C LYS A 177 -13.24 -10.52 1.61
N LEU A 178 -12.85 -11.01 2.79
CA LEU A 178 -13.65 -11.93 3.60
C LEU A 178 -14.58 -11.17 4.55
N THR A 179 -14.13 -10.06 5.15
CA THR A 179 -14.97 -9.26 6.05
C THR A 179 -16.13 -8.55 5.31
N SER A 180 -16.00 -8.30 4.00
CA SER A 180 -17.06 -7.71 3.19
C SER A 180 -18.31 -8.58 3.00
N ARG A 181 -18.25 -9.87 3.38
CA ARG A 181 -19.30 -10.87 3.15
C ARG A 181 -19.71 -11.02 1.68
N CYS A 182 -18.82 -10.65 0.75
CA CYS A 182 -19.11 -10.75 -0.67
C CYS A 182 -19.24 -12.24 -1.08
N PRO A 183 -20.37 -12.65 -1.69
CA PRO A 183 -20.63 -14.05 -1.98
C PRO A 183 -19.65 -14.64 -2.99
N THR A 184 -19.07 -13.84 -3.89
CA THR A 184 -18.08 -14.31 -4.87
C THR A 184 -16.71 -14.57 -4.23
N TRP A 185 -16.32 -13.78 -3.24
CA TRP A 185 -15.10 -13.99 -2.46
C TRP A 185 -15.21 -15.26 -1.62
N TRP A 186 -16.31 -15.41 -0.87
CA TRP A 186 -16.61 -16.62 -0.11
C TRP A 186 -16.84 -17.86 -1.00
N GLY A 187 -17.45 -17.68 -2.18
CA GLY A 187 -17.66 -18.75 -3.16
C GLY A 187 -16.43 -19.14 -3.97
N LEU A 188 -15.29 -18.47 -3.76
CA LEU A 188 -14.05 -18.61 -4.55
C LEU A 188 -14.22 -18.31 -6.05
N THR A 189 -15.25 -17.57 -6.44
CA THR A 189 -15.53 -17.20 -7.84
C THR A 189 -15.16 -15.76 -8.17
N ALA A 190 -14.61 -15.00 -7.23
CA ALA A 190 -14.36 -13.57 -7.42
C ALA A 190 -13.55 -13.22 -8.68
N LEU A 191 -12.56 -14.05 -9.05
CA LEU A 191 -11.74 -13.80 -10.23
C LEU A 191 -12.49 -14.00 -11.57
N THR A 192 -13.61 -14.72 -11.59
CA THR A 192 -14.45 -14.79 -12.80
C THR A 192 -15.05 -13.44 -13.14
N TYR A 193 -15.37 -12.61 -12.13
CA TYR A 193 -15.86 -11.25 -12.31
C TYR A 193 -14.74 -10.22 -12.41
N HIS A 194 -13.64 -10.45 -11.70
CA HIS A 194 -12.55 -9.48 -11.57
C HIS A 194 -11.97 -9.07 -12.93
N TYR A 195 -11.72 -10.04 -13.81
CA TYR A 195 -11.06 -9.76 -15.08
C TYR A 195 -11.87 -8.83 -15.99
N GLU A 196 -13.20 -8.91 -15.90
CA GLU A 196 -14.13 -8.08 -16.66
C GLU A 196 -14.34 -6.70 -15.99
N THR A 197 -14.44 -6.66 -14.66
CA THR A 197 -14.90 -5.48 -13.91
C THR A 197 -13.78 -4.62 -13.30
N GLN A 198 -12.53 -5.04 -13.44
CA GLN A 198 -11.36 -4.29 -13.00
C GLN A 198 -11.15 -2.97 -13.77
N CYS A 199 -10.27 -2.12 -13.24
CA CYS A 199 -9.90 -0.85 -13.87
C CYS A 199 -9.11 -1.09 -15.16
N ILE A 200 -9.61 -0.56 -16.29
CA ILE A 200 -8.95 -0.56 -17.60
C ILE A 200 -8.34 -1.94 -17.90
N PRO A 201 -9.19 -2.97 -18.12
CA PRO A 201 -8.72 -4.33 -18.38
C PRO A 201 -7.85 -4.33 -19.64
N THR A 202 -6.75 -5.09 -19.60
CA THR A 202 -5.88 -5.27 -20.76
C THR A 202 -6.44 -6.39 -21.66
N PRO A 203 -5.94 -6.55 -22.90
CA PRO A 203 -6.32 -7.69 -23.74
C PRO A 203 -6.05 -9.05 -23.06
N ALA A 204 -5.03 -9.14 -22.20
CA ALA A 204 -4.73 -10.34 -21.44
C ALA A 204 -5.83 -10.71 -20.43
N ALA A 205 -6.59 -9.72 -19.93
CA ALA A 205 -7.74 -9.96 -19.05
C ALA A 205 -8.77 -10.88 -19.72
N TRP A 206 -8.99 -10.69 -21.02
CA TRP A 206 -9.94 -11.51 -21.77
C TRP A 206 -9.50 -12.97 -21.78
N PHE A 207 -8.23 -13.25 -22.08
CA PHE A 207 -7.68 -14.61 -22.03
C PHE A 207 -7.72 -15.20 -20.62
N ALA A 208 -7.38 -14.38 -19.61
CA ALA A 208 -7.43 -14.79 -18.21
C ALA A 208 -8.86 -15.11 -17.76
N HIS A 209 -9.86 -14.38 -18.27
CA HIS A 209 -11.27 -14.63 -17.99
C HIS A 209 -11.74 -15.98 -18.56
N GLN A 210 -11.24 -16.37 -19.74
CA GLN A 210 -11.57 -17.66 -20.37
C GLN A 210 -10.90 -18.89 -19.71
N LEU A 211 -10.06 -18.70 -18.68
CA LEU A 211 -9.43 -19.82 -17.99
C LEU A 211 -10.46 -20.76 -17.34
N PRO A 212 -10.19 -22.07 -17.28
CA PRO A 212 -11.10 -23.04 -16.68
C PRO A 212 -11.52 -22.67 -15.27
N PHE A 213 -12.78 -22.92 -14.94
CA PHE A 213 -13.37 -22.50 -13.66
C PHE A 213 -12.62 -23.00 -12.42
N TRP A 214 -12.08 -24.23 -12.45
CA TRP A 214 -11.28 -24.77 -11.35
C TRP A 214 -10.00 -23.95 -11.10
N LEU A 215 -9.37 -23.44 -12.16
CA LEU A 215 -8.15 -22.63 -12.06
C LEU A 215 -8.48 -21.24 -11.51
N GLN A 216 -9.63 -20.69 -11.87
CA GLN A 216 -10.12 -19.43 -11.30
C GLN A 216 -10.31 -19.53 -9.78
N LYS A 217 -10.94 -20.62 -9.32
CA LYS A 217 -11.12 -20.88 -7.88
C LYS A 217 -9.79 -21.06 -7.16
N LEU A 218 -8.86 -21.83 -7.75
CA LEU A 218 -7.52 -21.99 -7.20
C LEU A 218 -6.77 -20.65 -7.15
N SER A 219 -6.97 -19.77 -8.13
CA SER A 219 -6.35 -18.45 -8.17
C SER A 219 -6.89 -17.54 -7.07
N VAL A 220 -8.18 -17.64 -6.71
CA VAL A 220 -8.73 -16.96 -5.52
C VAL A 220 -8.08 -17.48 -4.23
N VAL A 221 -7.90 -18.80 -4.10
CA VAL A 221 -7.19 -19.40 -2.96
C VAL A 221 -5.75 -18.90 -2.88
N ALA A 222 -5.04 -18.86 -4.02
CA ALA A 222 -3.67 -18.34 -4.09
C ALA A 222 -3.60 -16.87 -3.67
N THR A 223 -4.56 -16.04 -4.09
CA THR A 223 -4.69 -14.65 -3.64
C THR A 223 -4.81 -14.57 -2.11
N TYR A 224 -5.69 -15.38 -1.48
CA TYR A 224 -5.79 -15.40 -0.01
C TYR A 224 -4.50 -15.83 0.68
N VAL A 225 -3.81 -16.84 0.16
CA VAL A 225 -2.54 -17.28 0.74
C VAL A 225 -1.49 -16.17 0.65
N ILE A 226 -1.35 -15.54 -0.51
CA ILE A 226 -0.35 -14.47 -0.74
C ILE A 226 -0.68 -13.20 0.06
N GLU A 227 -1.96 -12.86 0.21
CA GLU A 227 -2.39 -11.64 0.90
C GLU A 227 -2.59 -11.81 2.41
N ILE A 228 -2.89 -13.00 2.93
CA ILE A 228 -3.20 -13.21 4.36
C ILE A 228 -2.14 -14.07 5.06
N ALA A 229 -1.78 -15.22 4.49
CA ALA A 229 -0.92 -16.20 5.16
C ALA A 229 0.58 -15.89 4.99
N VAL A 230 0.98 -15.32 3.85
CA VAL A 230 2.37 -14.96 3.55
C VAL A 230 2.87 -13.71 4.28
N PRO A 231 2.09 -12.62 4.49
CA PRO A 231 2.62 -11.40 5.09
C PRO A 231 3.26 -11.55 6.48
N PRO A 232 2.77 -12.40 7.41
CA PRO A 232 3.48 -12.66 8.66
C PRO A 232 4.92 -13.17 8.47
N LEU A 233 5.23 -13.84 7.36
CA LEU A 233 6.57 -14.31 7.02
C LEU A 233 7.55 -13.16 6.75
N PHE A 234 7.07 -11.94 6.50
CA PHE A 234 7.92 -10.77 6.29
C PHE A 234 8.82 -10.49 7.50
N PHE A 235 8.34 -10.78 8.72
CA PHE A 235 9.07 -10.54 9.97
C PHE A 235 9.89 -11.73 10.46
N VAL A 236 9.82 -12.88 9.79
CA VAL A 236 10.56 -14.09 10.20
C VAL A 236 12.03 -13.94 9.82
N PRO A 237 12.98 -14.19 10.73
CA PRO A 237 14.42 -14.04 10.47
C PRO A 237 15.03 -15.16 9.60
N LEU A 238 14.20 -15.87 8.81
CA LEU A 238 14.61 -16.93 7.89
C LEU A 238 14.65 -16.39 6.47
N ARG A 239 15.85 -16.31 5.89
CA ARG A 239 16.11 -15.74 4.57
C ARG A 239 15.19 -16.31 3.48
N ARG A 240 15.10 -17.64 3.37
CA ARG A 240 14.39 -18.26 2.25
C ARG A 240 12.88 -18.04 2.31
N LEU A 241 12.30 -18.00 3.51
CA LEU A 241 10.89 -17.66 3.68
C LEU A 241 10.62 -16.22 3.22
N ARG A 242 11.49 -15.26 3.54
CA ARG A 242 11.37 -13.88 3.06
C ARG A 242 11.54 -13.77 1.54
N LEU A 243 12.42 -14.58 0.94
CA LEU A 243 12.55 -14.62 -0.53
C LEU A 243 11.31 -15.20 -1.20
N VAL A 244 10.75 -16.29 -0.68
CA VAL A 244 9.48 -16.83 -1.20
C VAL A 244 8.36 -15.81 -1.05
N ALA A 245 8.30 -15.11 0.08
CA ALA A 245 7.37 -14.02 0.31
C ALA A 245 7.57 -12.88 -0.71
N PHE A 246 8.81 -12.45 -0.97
CA PHE A 246 9.12 -11.46 -2.01
C PHE A 246 8.61 -11.90 -3.38
N TYR A 247 8.98 -13.09 -3.84
CA TYR A 247 8.62 -13.56 -5.17
C TYR A 247 7.12 -13.79 -5.32
N SER A 248 6.41 -14.23 -4.27
CA SER A 248 4.96 -14.37 -4.33
C SER A 248 4.25 -13.02 -4.41
N GLN A 249 4.73 -12.00 -3.68
CA GLN A 249 4.23 -10.63 -3.82
C GLN A 249 4.48 -10.09 -5.24
N VAL A 250 5.71 -10.20 -5.75
CA VAL A 250 6.04 -9.73 -7.11
C VAL A 250 5.23 -10.46 -8.18
N LEU A 251 5.05 -11.78 -8.05
CA LEU A 251 4.25 -12.57 -8.97
C LEU A 251 2.79 -12.08 -8.98
N LEU A 252 2.18 -11.90 -7.81
CA LEU A 252 0.80 -11.40 -7.71
C LEU A 252 0.68 -10.03 -8.39
N GLN A 253 1.58 -9.09 -8.07
CA GLN A 253 1.54 -7.75 -8.66
C GLN A 253 1.79 -7.76 -10.18
N ALA A 254 2.68 -8.63 -10.67
CA ALA A 254 2.95 -8.77 -12.10
C ALA A 254 1.73 -9.33 -12.86
N LEU A 255 1.04 -10.33 -12.31
CA LEU A 255 -0.19 -10.86 -12.89
C LEU A 255 -1.28 -9.78 -12.94
N ILE A 256 -1.45 -9.01 -11.86
CA ILE A 256 -2.42 -7.90 -11.83
C ILE A 256 -2.06 -6.84 -12.89
N ILE A 257 -0.78 -6.45 -13.03
CA ILE A 257 -0.33 -5.51 -14.08
C ILE A 257 -0.62 -6.07 -15.48
N PHE A 258 -0.41 -7.38 -15.67
CA PHE A 258 -0.64 -8.00 -16.95
C PHE A 258 -2.12 -7.98 -17.34
N THR A 259 -3.04 -8.16 -16.37
CA THR A 259 -4.48 -8.22 -16.63
C THR A 259 -5.22 -6.90 -16.47
N GLY A 260 -4.68 -5.90 -15.76
CA GLY A 260 -5.38 -4.65 -15.49
C GLY A 260 -4.46 -3.48 -15.18
N ASN A 261 -4.99 -2.26 -15.31
CA ASN A 261 -4.21 -1.05 -15.08
C ASN A 261 -4.73 -0.28 -13.86
N TYR A 262 -3.95 -0.33 -12.79
CA TYR A 262 -4.19 0.36 -11.51
C TYR A 262 -3.22 1.52 -11.30
N ASN A 263 -2.93 2.25 -12.38
CA ASN A 263 -2.01 3.37 -12.40
C ASN A 263 -0.60 2.97 -11.93
N PHE A 264 -0.14 3.48 -10.79
CA PHE A 264 1.17 3.16 -10.21
C PHE A 264 1.09 2.24 -8.99
N PHE A 265 -0.11 1.79 -8.59
CA PHE A 265 -0.34 1.00 -7.38
C PHE A 265 0.50 -0.28 -7.34
N ASN A 266 0.38 -1.12 -8.36
CA ASN A 266 1.08 -2.41 -8.40
C ASN A 266 2.59 -2.23 -8.46
N LEU A 267 3.06 -1.23 -9.23
CA LEU A 267 4.48 -0.90 -9.29
C LEU A 267 5.02 -0.44 -7.93
N LEU A 268 4.24 0.36 -7.21
CA LEU A 268 4.56 0.82 -5.86
C LEU A 268 4.65 -0.36 -4.89
N THR A 269 3.69 -1.28 -4.93
CA THR A 269 3.73 -2.52 -4.12
C THR A 269 4.96 -3.39 -4.45
N VAL A 270 5.32 -3.52 -5.73
CA VAL A 270 6.55 -4.20 -6.14
C VAL A 270 7.77 -3.51 -5.53
N VAL A 271 7.87 -2.18 -5.58
CA VAL A 271 8.98 -1.44 -4.97
C VAL A 271 9.04 -1.63 -3.45
N LEU A 272 7.89 -1.62 -2.76
CA LEU A 272 7.81 -1.91 -1.34
C LEU A 272 8.30 -3.32 -1.01
N SER A 273 8.04 -4.30 -1.88
CA SER A 273 8.50 -5.69 -1.70
C SER A 273 10.03 -5.84 -1.67
N PHE A 274 10.81 -4.93 -2.28
CA PHE A 274 12.28 -4.96 -2.18
C PHE A 274 12.80 -4.81 -0.74
N SER A 275 11.97 -4.35 0.21
CA SER A 275 12.29 -4.36 1.66
C SER A 275 12.43 -5.77 2.26
N LEU A 276 11.99 -6.81 1.54
CA LEU A 276 12.10 -8.22 1.93
C LEU A 276 13.39 -8.88 1.44
N LEU A 277 14.08 -8.29 0.46
CA LEU A 277 15.33 -8.83 -0.06
C LEU A 277 16.47 -8.63 0.94
N ASP A 278 17.49 -9.48 0.84
CA ASP A 278 18.75 -9.34 1.57
C ASP A 278 19.85 -8.81 0.65
N GLU A 279 20.85 -8.15 1.23
CA GLU A 279 21.97 -7.56 0.47
C GLU A 279 22.73 -8.59 -0.36
N GLU A 280 22.88 -9.81 0.14
CA GLU A 280 23.53 -10.91 -0.59
C GLU A 280 22.71 -11.38 -1.79
N HIS A 281 21.37 -11.34 -1.73
CA HIS A 281 20.53 -11.72 -2.87
C HIS A 281 20.61 -10.69 -4.00
N VAL A 282 20.66 -9.41 -3.62
CA VAL A 282 20.88 -8.32 -4.58
C VAL A 282 22.28 -8.38 -5.17
N GLY A 283 23.30 -8.70 -4.37
CA GLY A 283 24.68 -8.92 -4.85
C GLY A 283 24.77 -10.06 -5.88
N LEU A 284 24.03 -11.15 -5.67
CA LEU A 284 23.96 -12.27 -6.62
C LEU A 284 23.34 -11.87 -7.96
N TRP A 285 22.27 -11.09 -7.97
CA TRP A 285 21.66 -10.58 -9.21
C TRP A 285 22.61 -9.69 -10.02
N LEU A 286 23.54 -9.04 -9.33
CA LEU A 286 24.54 -8.16 -9.92
C LEU A 286 25.85 -8.88 -10.26
N GLY A 287 25.84 -10.23 -10.23
CA GLY A 287 26.97 -11.06 -10.66
C GLY A 287 28.08 -11.22 -9.62
N GLN A 288 27.86 -10.87 -8.35
CA GLN A 288 28.85 -11.10 -7.29
C GLN A 288 28.81 -12.56 -6.81
N GLY A 289 29.99 -13.11 -6.55
CA GLY A 289 30.15 -14.50 -6.07
C GLY A 289 29.45 -14.76 -4.74
N ARG A 290 28.92 -15.98 -4.57
CA ARG A 290 28.28 -16.42 -3.32
C ARG A 290 29.25 -16.28 -2.15
N ARG A 291 28.83 -15.61 -1.07
CA ARG A 291 29.55 -15.68 0.19
C ARG A 291 29.41 -17.09 0.75
N LYS A 292 30.50 -17.65 1.29
CA LYS A 292 30.50 -18.99 1.89
C LYS A 292 29.57 -18.96 3.11
N ALA A 293 28.53 -19.80 3.13
CA ALA A 293 27.57 -19.83 4.22
C ALA A 293 28.26 -20.12 5.56
N SER A 294 28.32 -19.12 6.44
CA SER A 294 28.93 -19.21 7.77
C SER A 294 27.94 -19.84 8.74
N GLY A 295 28.03 -21.16 8.90
CA GLY A 295 27.21 -21.90 9.87
C GLY A 295 27.55 -23.38 9.83
N GLY A 296 27.72 -23.98 11.00
CA GLY A 296 27.93 -25.42 11.13
C GLY A 296 26.76 -26.21 10.53
N TRP A 297 27.01 -27.48 10.20
CA TRP A 297 26.00 -28.39 9.66
C TRP A 297 24.69 -28.48 10.48
N PRO A 298 24.68 -28.43 11.83
CA PRO A 298 23.44 -28.64 12.58
C PRO A 298 22.54 -27.40 12.52
N TRP A 299 23.11 -26.20 12.47
CA TRP A 299 22.35 -24.97 12.29
C TRP A 299 21.66 -24.93 10.92
N ARG A 300 22.38 -25.37 9.87
CA ARG A 300 21.80 -25.47 8.52
C ARG A 300 20.63 -26.46 8.50
N LEU A 301 20.78 -27.63 9.11
CA LEU A 301 19.71 -28.61 9.19
C LEU A 301 18.50 -28.07 9.96
N ALA A 302 18.72 -27.41 11.10
CA ALA A 302 17.65 -26.80 11.88
C ALA A 302 16.87 -25.74 11.07
N THR A 303 17.57 -24.87 10.33
CA THR A 303 16.91 -23.89 9.46
C THR A 303 16.11 -24.55 8.33
N LEU A 304 16.63 -25.62 7.73
CA LEU A 304 15.92 -26.37 6.68
C LEU A 304 14.66 -27.04 7.22
N LEU A 305 14.73 -27.67 8.40
CA LEU A 305 13.58 -28.31 9.03
C LEU A 305 12.50 -27.28 9.40
N ALA A 306 12.91 -26.13 9.93
CA ALA A 306 11.98 -25.03 10.22
C ALA A 306 11.29 -24.51 8.94
N GLU A 307 12.03 -24.37 7.83
CA GLU A 307 11.47 -23.98 6.52
C GLU A 307 10.43 -25.01 6.03
N LEU A 308 10.79 -26.29 6.03
CA LEU A 308 9.89 -27.38 5.60
C LEU A 308 8.65 -27.45 6.48
N ALA A 309 8.79 -27.23 7.79
CA ALA A 309 7.65 -27.18 8.70
C ALA A 309 6.71 -26.02 8.37
N VAL A 310 7.23 -24.83 8.08
CA VAL A 310 6.40 -23.67 7.68
C VAL A 310 5.67 -23.95 6.36
N TYR A 311 6.36 -24.48 5.34
CA TYR A 311 5.70 -24.83 4.08
C TYR A 311 4.67 -25.93 4.25
N GLY A 312 4.98 -26.98 5.03
CA GLY A 312 4.06 -28.06 5.34
C GLY A 312 2.80 -27.55 6.06
N LEU A 313 2.96 -26.66 7.05
CA LEU A 313 1.84 -26.02 7.75
C LEU A 313 1.00 -25.16 6.82
N LEU A 314 1.61 -24.34 5.96
CA LEU A 314 0.89 -23.52 4.99
C LEU A 314 0.07 -24.38 4.02
N ILE A 315 0.65 -25.45 3.48
CA ILE A 315 -0.03 -26.37 2.57
C ILE A 315 -1.18 -27.08 3.31
N TYR A 316 -0.90 -27.62 4.50
CA TYR A 316 -1.89 -28.32 5.32
C TYR A 316 -3.09 -27.44 5.64
N TRP A 317 -2.86 -26.23 6.17
CA TRP A 317 -3.94 -25.32 6.54
C TRP A 317 -4.68 -24.77 5.32
N THR A 318 -3.98 -24.48 4.22
CA THR A 318 -4.63 -24.07 2.96
C THR A 318 -5.55 -25.18 2.45
N SER A 319 -5.08 -26.43 2.44
CA SER A 319 -5.88 -27.59 2.06
C SER A 319 -7.09 -27.77 2.97
N ARG A 320 -6.93 -27.57 4.28
CA ARG A 320 -7.97 -27.74 5.29
C ARG A 320 -9.04 -26.65 5.25
N TYR A 321 -8.66 -25.38 5.06
CA TYR A 321 -9.56 -24.22 5.08
C TYR A 321 -10.22 -23.97 3.72
N PHE A 322 -9.59 -24.34 2.62
CA PHE A 322 -10.16 -24.19 1.27
C PHE A 322 -10.61 -25.52 0.66
N GLY A 323 -10.65 -26.59 1.46
CA GLY A 323 -11.24 -27.87 1.09
C GLY A 323 -10.74 -28.40 -0.24
N LEU A 324 -9.41 -28.38 -0.45
CA LEU A 324 -8.80 -28.78 -1.71
C LEU A 324 -8.93 -30.29 -1.88
N THR A 325 -9.79 -30.73 -2.79
CA THR A 325 -10.03 -32.14 -3.10
C THR A 325 -9.79 -32.42 -4.58
N ILE A 326 -9.01 -33.46 -4.87
CA ILE A 326 -8.78 -33.90 -6.25
C ILE A 326 -9.90 -34.88 -6.60
N ASN A 327 -10.76 -34.48 -7.54
CA ASN A 327 -11.75 -35.37 -8.12
C ASN A 327 -11.06 -36.21 -9.21
N TRP A 328 -10.65 -37.43 -8.87
CA TRP A 328 -9.88 -38.31 -9.75
C TRP A 328 -10.63 -38.72 -11.01
N GLU A 329 -11.96 -38.81 -10.96
CA GLU A 329 -12.79 -39.15 -12.12
C GLU A 329 -12.78 -38.03 -13.17
N LYS A 330 -12.92 -36.78 -12.73
CA LYS A 330 -12.92 -35.61 -13.62
C LYS A 330 -11.52 -35.05 -13.87
N ARG A 331 -10.51 -35.51 -13.12
CA ARG A 331 -9.17 -34.91 -13.03
C ARG A 331 -9.20 -33.40 -12.75
N LEU A 332 -10.18 -32.96 -11.96
CA LEU A 332 -10.38 -31.55 -11.60
C LEU A 332 -10.07 -31.33 -10.12
N LEU A 333 -9.49 -30.17 -9.83
CA LEU A 333 -9.29 -29.71 -8.46
C LEU A 333 -10.54 -28.94 -8.01
N GLU A 334 -11.24 -29.48 -7.02
CA GLU A 334 -12.38 -28.81 -6.40
C GLU A 334 -11.91 -28.06 -5.14
N SER A 335 -12.42 -26.84 -4.95
CA SER A 335 -12.11 -26.01 -3.78
C SER A 335 -13.38 -25.31 -3.28
N LYS A 336 -13.51 -25.25 -1.96
CA LYS A 336 -14.63 -24.60 -1.25
C LYS A 336 -14.14 -24.06 0.09
N THR A 337 -14.63 -22.89 0.50
CA THR A 337 -14.35 -22.39 1.85
C THR A 337 -14.94 -23.34 2.89
N ALA A 338 -14.09 -23.88 3.75
CA ALA A 338 -14.43 -24.87 4.77
C ALA A 338 -14.47 -24.27 6.18
N PHE A 339 -14.64 -22.94 6.28
CA PHE A 339 -14.80 -22.18 7.51
C PHE A 339 -15.94 -21.17 7.35
N THR A 340 -16.51 -20.74 8.46
CA THR A 340 -17.62 -19.79 8.51
C THR A 340 -17.14 -18.36 8.71
N TYR A 341 -18.01 -17.39 8.42
CA TYR A 341 -17.75 -15.97 8.71
C TYR A 341 -17.44 -15.73 10.20
N HIS A 342 -18.18 -16.41 11.10
CA HIS A 342 -17.99 -16.24 12.54
C HIS A 342 -16.61 -16.75 12.99
N GLU A 343 -16.22 -17.95 12.53
CA GLU A 343 -14.89 -18.51 12.80
C GLU A 343 -13.78 -17.59 12.28
N PHE A 344 -13.95 -17.02 11.08
CA PHE A 344 -12.99 -16.07 10.52
C PHE A 344 -12.87 -14.79 11.34
N MET A 345 -14.00 -14.20 11.76
CA MET A 345 -13.98 -12.99 12.59
C MET A 345 -13.37 -13.26 13.97
N GLN A 346 -13.66 -14.43 14.57
CA GLN A 346 -13.05 -14.84 15.83
C GLN A 346 -11.53 -15.01 15.67
N TRP A 347 -11.09 -15.69 14.60
CA TRP A 347 -9.67 -15.79 14.27
C TRP A 347 -9.03 -14.41 14.10
N LEU A 348 -9.68 -13.51 13.35
CA LEU A 348 -9.18 -12.16 13.11
C LEU A 348 -9.02 -11.35 14.41
N LYS A 349 -10.01 -11.43 15.31
CA LYS A 349 -9.94 -10.86 16.66
C LYS A 349 -8.79 -11.43 17.47
N THR A 350 -8.54 -12.75 17.38
CA THR A 350 -7.44 -13.38 18.11
C THR A 350 -6.06 -13.03 17.55
N VAL A 351 -5.93 -12.79 16.23
CA VAL A 351 -4.63 -12.64 15.56
C VAL A 351 -4.17 -11.18 15.43
N THR A 352 -5.10 -10.21 15.44
CA THR A 352 -4.79 -8.79 15.16
C THR A 352 -3.77 -8.21 16.15
N LEU A 353 -4.00 -8.33 17.46
CA LEU A 353 -3.06 -7.81 18.47
C LEU A 353 -1.74 -8.61 18.53
N PRO A 354 -1.72 -9.95 18.44
CA PRO A 354 -0.48 -10.69 18.28
C PRO A 354 0.35 -10.29 17.07
N LEU A 355 -0.27 -9.92 15.93
CA LEU A 355 0.45 -9.40 14.76
C LEU A 355 1.07 -8.02 15.05
N VAL A 356 0.37 -7.16 15.78
CA VAL A 356 0.94 -5.90 16.28
C VAL A 356 2.14 -6.17 17.19
N ALA A 357 2.02 -7.13 18.11
CA ALA A 357 3.11 -7.51 19.01
C ALA A 357 4.30 -8.10 18.24
N LEU A 358 4.07 -8.96 17.24
CA LEU A 358 5.11 -9.48 16.35
C LEU A 358 5.83 -8.35 15.61
N GLY A 359 5.07 -7.38 15.07
CA GLY A 359 5.62 -6.18 14.46
C GLY A 359 6.49 -5.39 15.43
N LEU A 360 5.98 -5.11 16.64
CA LEU A 360 6.72 -4.37 17.66
C LEU A 360 8.01 -5.08 18.07
N LEU A 361 7.96 -6.39 18.35
CA LEU A 361 9.16 -7.18 18.69
C LEU A 361 10.18 -7.18 17.56
N SER A 362 9.72 -7.30 16.30
CA SER A 362 10.58 -7.21 15.13
C SER A 362 11.23 -5.83 14.99
N LEU A 363 10.49 -4.74 15.21
CA LEU A 363 11.02 -3.38 15.18
C LEU A 363 12.05 -3.15 16.30
N LEU A 364 11.72 -3.55 17.53
CA LEU A 364 12.62 -3.41 18.68
C LEU A 364 13.93 -4.16 18.44
N TRP A 365 13.87 -5.34 17.81
CA TRP A 365 15.06 -6.09 17.42
C TRP A 365 15.94 -5.32 16.43
N GLU A 366 15.36 -4.70 15.39
CA GLU A 366 16.10 -3.86 14.43
C GLU A 366 16.68 -2.61 15.10
N VAL A 367 15.93 -1.97 16.01
CA VAL A 367 16.39 -0.81 16.78
C VAL A 367 17.58 -1.19 17.68
N LEU A 368 17.52 -2.33 18.36
CA LEU A 368 18.61 -2.83 19.21
C LEU A 368 19.85 -3.19 18.38
N GLN A 369 19.69 -3.87 17.24
CA GLN A 369 20.80 -4.16 16.33
C GLN A 369 21.45 -2.88 15.78
N ALA A 370 20.64 -1.90 15.38
CA ALA A 370 21.12 -0.60 14.92
C ALA A 370 21.85 0.15 16.04
N GLY A 371 21.33 0.10 17.27
CA GLY A 371 21.96 0.70 18.46
C GLY A 371 23.31 0.05 18.78
N TYR A 372 23.38 -1.27 18.75
CA TYR A 372 24.64 -2.02 18.91
C TYR A 372 25.67 -1.63 17.85
N ARG A 373 25.28 -1.59 16.57
CA ARG A 373 26.17 -1.18 15.47
C ARG A 373 26.67 0.25 15.63
N SER A 374 25.80 1.17 16.03
CA SER A 374 26.17 2.57 16.32
C SER A 374 27.17 2.67 17.48
N ALA A 375 27.03 1.84 18.51
CA ALA A 375 27.93 1.82 19.66
C ALA A 375 29.32 1.24 19.34
N CYS A 376 29.42 0.38 18.33
CA CYS A 376 30.67 -0.24 17.86
C CYS A 376 31.48 0.63 16.88
N VAL A 377 30.98 1.81 16.49
CA VAL A 377 31.73 2.73 15.60
C VAL A 377 32.99 3.24 16.31
N ARG A 378 34.12 3.22 15.59
CA ARG A 378 35.41 3.71 16.12
C ARG A 378 35.48 5.24 16.09
N GLY A 379 36.00 5.83 17.16
CA GLY A 379 36.19 7.28 17.33
C GLY A 379 35.01 7.96 18.04
N PHE A 380 35.32 8.86 18.98
CA PHE A 380 34.33 9.50 19.86
C PHE A 380 33.27 10.30 19.08
N PHE A 381 33.70 11.21 18.19
CA PHE A 381 32.79 12.04 17.40
C PHE A 381 31.88 11.23 16.48
N TRP A 382 32.42 10.21 15.80
CA TRP A 382 31.65 9.36 14.91
C TRP A 382 30.66 8.47 15.66
N LYS A 383 31.04 7.98 16.84
CA LYS A 383 30.14 7.24 17.73
C LYS A 383 29.00 8.12 18.22
N LEU A 384 29.29 9.34 18.70
CA LEU A 384 28.26 10.29 19.14
C LEU A 384 27.29 10.61 18.01
N TRP A 385 27.80 10.88 16.81
CA TRP A 385 26.99 11.16 15.63
C TRP A 385 26.13 9.96 15.20
N ALA A 386 26.69 8.75 15.20
CA ALA A 386 25.95 7.53 14.87
C ALA A 386 24.84 7.24 15.89
N VAL A 387 25.10 7.45 17.18
CA VAL A 387 24.09 7.32 18.25
C VAL A 387 23.00 8.37 18.11
N LEU A 388 23.34 9.63 17.81
CA LEU A 388 22.36 10.68 17.57
C LEU A 388 21.44 10.33 16.38
N GLN A 389 22.03 9.90 15.25
CA GLN A 389 21.25 9.46 14.10
C GLN A 389 20.34 8.28 14.44
N TRP A 390 20.88 7.26 15.12
CA TRP A 390 20.11 6.11 15.57
C TRP A 390 18.92 6.54 16.45
N ALA A 391 19.13 7.45 17.40
CA ALA A 391 18.07 7.93 18.29
C ALA A 391 16.96 8.67 17.52
N ILE A 392 17.31 9.53 16.56
CA ILE A 392 16.34 10.27 15.73
C ILE A 392 15.52 9.30 14.87
N PHE A 393 16.18 8.41 14.11
CA PHE A 393 15.48 7.50 13.21
C PHE A 393 14.69 6.41 13.95
N SER A 394 15.17 5.95 15.12
CA SER A 394 14.42 4.99 15.94
C SER A 394 13.19 5.63 16.56
N THR A 395 13.29 6.88 17.04
CA THR A 395 12.13 7.64 17.53
C THR A 395 11.11 7.88 16.40
N ALA A 396 11.57 8.30 15.22
CA ALA A 396 10.70 8.47 14.06
C ALA A 396 10.01 7.15 13.65
N ALA A 397 10.74 6.03 13.68
CA ALA A 397 10.17 4.73 13.36
C ALA A 397 9.15 4.22 14.39
N LEU A 398 9.44 4.39 15.68
CA LEU A 398 8.48 4.07 16.74
C LEU A 398 7.23 4.96 16.65
N GLY A 399 7.39 6.25 16.34
CA GLY A 399 6.28 7.16 16.08
C GLY A 399 5.42 6.72 14.90
N MET A 400 6.05 6.45 13.74
CA MET A 400 5.36 5.96 12.54
C MET A 400 4.65 4.62 12.76
N PHE A 401 5.30 3.69 13.47
CA PHE A 401 4.67 2.43 13.84
C PHE A 401 3.43 2.67 14.71
N THR A 402 3.56 3.50 15.75
CA THR A 402 2.48 3.83 16.70
C THR A 402 1.26 4.43 16.00
N ILE A 403 1.44 5.47 15.18
CA ILE A 403 0.31 6.09 14.48
C ILE A 403 -0.35 5.13 13.48
N SER A 404 0.42 4.21 12.89
CA SER A 404 -0.11 3.24 11.93
C SER A 404 -0.93 2.11 12.56
N LEU A 405 -0.90 1.95 13.88
CA LEU A 405 -1.69 0.93 14.59
C LEU A 405 -3.19 1.23 14.49
N VAL A 406 -3.59 2.50 14.49
CA VAL A 406 -5.00 2.92 14.40
C VAL A 406 -5.62 2.44 13.09
N PRO A 407 -5.11 2.84 11.90
CA PRO A 407 -5.70 2.41 10.64
C PRO A 407 -5.52 0.91 10.37
N PHE A 408 -4.48 0.26 10.92
CA PHE A 408 -4.33 -1.19 10.82
C PHE A 408 -5.40 -1.95 11.59
N THR A 409 -5.71 -1.50 12.81
CA THR A 409 -6.69 -2.17 13.67
C THR A 409 -8.14 -1.89 13.28
N TYR A 410 -8.42 -0.94 12.38
CA TYR A 410 -9.78 -0.76 11.82
C TYR A 410 -10.35 -2.01 11.13
N ILE A 411 -9.49 -2.95 10.75
CA ILE A 411 -9.88 -4.25 10.24
C ILE A 411 -10.73 -5.04 11.26
N GLU A 412 -10.52 -4.81 12.56
CA GLU A 412 -11.28 -5.43 13.66
C GLU A 412 -11.56 -4.41 14.77
N PHE A 413 -12.82 -3.97 14.86
CA PHE A 413 -13.24 -2.83 15.69
C PHE A 413 -12.91 -2.99 17.19
N GLU A 414 -13.02 -4.19 17.76
CA GLU A 414 -12.76 -4.39 19.19
C GLU A 414 -11.28 -4.22 19.54
N SER A 415 -10.39 -4.69 18.67
CA SER A 415 -8.93 -4.52 18.80
C SER A 415 -8.54 -3.05 18.68
N ASN A 416 -9.21 -2.27 17.82
CA ASN A 416 -9.01 -0.83 17.72
C ASN A 416 -9.40 -0.10 19.02
N GLY A 417 -10.51 -0.50 19.64
CA GLY A 417 -10.96 0.05 20.93
C GLY A 417 -10.03 -0.30 22.11
N LYS A 418 -9.25 -1.38 22.01
CA LYS A 418 -8.26 -1.78 23.02
C LYS A 418 -6.94 -1.01 22.95
N LEU A 419 -6.71 -0.23 21.89
CA LEU A 419 -5.52 0.61 21.80
C LEU A 419 -5.55 1.71 22.86
N TRP A 420 -4.38 2.07 23.38
CA TRP A 420 -4.25 3.15 24.36
C TRP A 420 -4.79 4.47 23.79
N PRO A 421 -5.64 5.25 24.51
CA PRO A 421 -6.24 6.48 23.96
C PRO A 421 -5.24 7.52 23.47
N GLY A 422 -4.03 7.56 24.04
CA GLY A 422 -2.95 8.43 23.55
C GLY A 422 -2.57 8.14 22.09
N ILE A 423 -2.64 6.88 21.66
CA ILE A 423 -2.36 6.48 20.26
C ILE A 423 -3.40 7.10 19.31
N HIS A 424 -4.68 7.08 19.70
CA HIS A 424 -5.76 7.70 18.93
C HIS A 424 -5.60 9.23 18.84
N GLN A 425 -5.20 9.87 19.93
CA GLN A 425 -4.94 11.32 19.95
C GLN A 425 -3.78 11.70 19.04
N VAL A 426 -2.67 10.97 19.11
CA VAL A 426 -1.50 11.21 18.26
C VAL A 426 -1.83 10.98 16.80
N PHE A 427 -2.55 9.89 16.47
CA PHE A 427 -3.03 9.64 15.11
C PHE A 427 -3.94 10.78 14.61
N GLY A 428 -4.94 11.19 15.39
CA GLY A 428 -5.85 12.28 15.04
C GLY A 428 -5.16 13.63 14.81
N ALA A 429 -4.04 13.88 15.51
CA ALA A 429 -3.22 15.08 15.30
C ALA A 429 -2.47 15.08 13.96
N VAL A 430 -2.19 13.91 13.38
CA VAL A 430 -1.39 13.76 12.16
C VAL A 430 -2.13 13.21 10.94
N ASP A 431 -3.39 12.77 11.11
CA ASP A 431 -4.21 12.15 10.06
C ASP A 431 -4.35 13.03 8.81
N ARG A 432 -4.43 14.35 9.00
CA ARG A 432 -4.48 15.35 7.91
C ARG A 432 -3.28 15.31 6.97
N TYR A 433 -2.14 14.79 7.42
CA TYR A 433 -0.93 14.65 6.61
C TYR A 433 -0.86 13.29 5.88
N GLN A 434 -1.83 12.39 6.09
CA GLN A 434 -1.90 11.08 5.43
C GLN A 434 -0.64 10.22 5.66
N LEU A 435 -0.04 10.32 6.86
CA LEU A 435 1.17 9.59 7.22
C LEU A 435 0.92 8.09 7.41
N ALA A 436 -0.29 7.70 7.80
CA ALA A 436 -0.69 6.31 7.93
C ALA A 436 -2.14 6.13 7.49
N ASN A 437 -2.40 5.18 6.60
CA ASN A 437 -3.72 4.99 5.99
C ASN A 437 -4.23 3.56 6.14
N SER A 438 -5.54 3.39 5.92
CA SER A 438 -6.20 2.08 5.84
C SER A 438 -6.27 1.58 4.40
N TYR A 439 -6.23 0.26 4.21
CA TYR A 439 -6.18 -0.37 2.89
C TYR A 439 -7.29 -1.42 2.76
N GLY A 440 -7.85 -1.56 1.56
CA GLY A 440 -9.03 -2.41 1.37
C GLY A 440 -9.62 -2.46 -0.04
N LEU A 441 -8.77 -2.45 -1.06
CA LEU A 441 -9.18 -2.49 -2.47
C LEU A 441 -9.93 -3.79 -2.78
N PHE A 442 -10.93 -3.72 -3.65
CA PHE A 442 -11.73 -4.88 -4.10
C PHE A 442 -12.41 -5.68 -2.99
N ARG A 443 -12.81 -5.01 -1.89
CA ARG A 443 -13.60 -5.65 -0.82
C ARG A 443 -14.82 -6.40 -1.36
N ARG A 444 -15.51 -5.85 -2.37
CA ARG A 444 -16.66 -6.45 -3.06
C ARG A 444 -16.45 -6.32 -4.56
N MET A 445 -16.76 -7.36 -5.33
CA MET A 445 -16.72 -7.29 -6.79
C MET A 445 -17.86 -6.42 -7.32
N THR A 446 -17.54 -5.57 -8.28
CA THR A 446 -18.50 -4.73 -8.97
C THR A 446 -19.46 -5.60 -9.78
N GLY A 447 -20.74 -5.22 -9.86
CA GLY A 447 -21.77 -5.96 -10.60
C GLY A 447 -22.42 -7.12 -9.83
N VAL A 448 -21.87 -7.54 -8.68
CA VAL A 448 -22.46 -8.60 -7.85
C VAL A 448 -23.71 -8.08 -7.14
N GLY A 449 -24.88 -8.51 -7.62
CA GLY A 449 -26.20 -8.05 -7.17
C GLY A 449 -26.77 -6.89 -7.99
N GLY A 450 -26.21 -6.62 -9.18
CA GLY A 450 -26.64 -5.52 -10.05
C GLY A 450 -26.04 -4.16 -9.67
N ARG A 451 -26.33 -3.15 -10.50
CA ARG A 451 -26.05 -1.76 -10.16
C ARG A 451 -27.14 -1.29 -9.19
N PRO A 452 -26.82 -0.79 -7.99
CA PRO A 452 -27.82 -0.12 -7.17
C PRO A 452 -28.25 1.16 -7.90
N GLU A 453 -29.54 1.24 -8.23
CA GLU A 453 -30.14 2.38 -8.90
C GLU A 453 -31.05 3.12 -7.92
N VAL A 454 -30.93 4.44 -7.89
CA VAL A 454 -31.84 5.29 -7.13
C VAL A 454 -33.00 5.61 -8.07
N VAL A 455 -34.15 4.99 -7.82
CA VAL A 455 -35.40 5.29 -8.52
C VAL A 455 -36.08 6.42 -7.77
N LEU A 456 -36.21 7.59 -8.40
CA LEU A 456 -36.96 8.70 -7.84
C LEU A 456 -38.42 8.57 -8.28
N GLU A 457 -39.31 8.52 -7.31
CA GLU A 457 -40.75 8.48 -7.54
C GLU A 457 -41.38 9.81 -7.11
N GLY A 458 -42.27 10.35 -7.95
CA GLY A 458 -43.03 11.57 -7.70
C GLY A 458 -44.52 11.29 -7.73
N SER A 459 -45.26 11.95 -6.85
CA SER A 459 -46.73 11.87 -6.77
C SER A 459 -47.34 13.26 -6.68
N HIS A 460 -48.38 13.52 -7.47
CA HIS A 460 -49.13 14.78 -7.42
C HIS A 460 -50.32 14.71 -6.46
N ASP A 461 -50.86 13.52 -6.22
CA ASP A 461 -52.05 13.25 -5.39
C ASP A 461 -51.71 12.59 -4.04
N LYS A 462 -50.44 12.23 -3.81
CA LYS A 462 -49.94 11.41 -2.69
C LYS A 462 -50.45 9.97 -2.66
N GLU A 463 -51.19 9.54 -3.67
CA GLU A 463 -51.76 8.20 -3.79
C GLU A 463 -51.09 7.40 -4.92
N THR A 464 -50.83 8.04 -6.06
CA THR A 464 -50.16 7.45 -7.21
C THR A 464 -48.72 7.97 -7.33
N TRP A 465 -47.77 7.05 -7.19
CA TRP A 465 -46.34 7.34 -7.31
C TRP A 465 -45.84 6.88 -8.68
N THR A 466 -45.19 7.79 -9.40
CA THR A 466 -44.68 7.54 -10.75
C THR A 466 -43.18 7.74 -10.78
N VAL A 467 -42.47 6.82 -11.43
CA VAL A 467 -41.01 6.92 -11.60
C VAL A 467 -40.68 8.12 -12.48
N SER A 468 -39.92 9.07 -11.93
CA SER A 468 -39.37 10.19 -12.68
C SER A 468 -38.15 9.71 -13.46
N GLY A 469 -38.32 9.44 -14.76
CA GLY A 469 -37.22 9.07 -15.65
C GLY A 469 -36.29 10.25 -15.91
N PHE A 470 -35.01 10.15 -15.55
CA PHE A 470 -33.97 11.01 -16.13
C PHE A 470 -33.69 10.50 -17.55
N GLY A 471 -34.11 11.25 -18.58
CA GLY A 471 -34.08 10.87 -19.99
C GLY A 471 -32.71 10.67 -20.66
N VAL A 472 -31.67 10.25 -19.92
CA VAL A 472 -30.31 9.98 -20.45
C VAL A 472 -29.72 8.69 -19.86
N LEU A 473 -30.56 7.68 -19.62
CA LEU A 473 -30.08 6.30 -19.42
C LEU A 473 -30.77 5.42 -20.47
N PRO A 474 -30.02 4.75 -21.35
CA PRO A 474 -30.64 3.77 -22.23
C PRO A 474 -31.25 2.68 -21.34
N GLU A 475 -32.56 2.45 -21.51
CA GLU A 475 -33.25 1.34 -20.87
C GLU A 475 -32.51 0.05 -21.24
N GLY A 476 -31.85 -0.56 -20.25
CA GLY A 476 -31.33 -1.91 -20.38
C GLY A 476 -32.49 -2.82 -20.74
N GLY A 477 -32.39 -3.48 -21.89
CA GLY A 477 -33.48 -4.22 -22.51
C GLY A 477 -34.24 -5.10 -21.54
N LYS A 478 -35.57 -4.98 -21.59
CA LYS A 478 -36.51 -5.95 -21.04
C LYS A 478 -36.11 -7.34 -21.53
N ALA A 479 -35.52 -8.15 -20.66
CA ALA A 479 -35.44 -9.59 -20.89
C ALA A 479 -36.90 -10.10 -20.90
N GLY A 480 -37.34 -10.57 -22.07
CA GLY A 480 -38.70 -11.02 -22.29
C GLY A 480 -39.12 -12.09 -21.29
N GLN A 481 -40.32 -11.91 -20.76
CA GLN A 481 -41.15 -13.02 -20.32
C GLN A 481 -41.51 -13.84 -21.56
N GLY A 482 -41.18 -15.13 -21.52
CA GLY A 482 -41.52 -16.15 -22.49
C GLY A 482 -41.23 -17.50 -21.87
#